data_AF-X1IL69-F1
#
_entry.id   AF-X1IL69-F1
#
_cell.length_a   1.000
_cell.length_b   1.000
_cell.length_c   1.000
_cell.angle_alpha   90.00
_cell.angle_beta   90.00
_cell.angle_gamma   90.00
#
_symmetry.space_group_name_H-M   'P 1'
#
loop_
_entity.id
_entity.type
_entity.pdbx_description
1 polymer ?
#
loop_
_entity_poly.entity_id
_entity_poly.type
_entity_poly.pdbx_seq_one_letter_code
_entity_poly.pdbx_strand_id
1 'polypeptide(L)'
;NALEAISRRMETEIFTPILNAPVEQLKEAFARAFQRYSGLYISLSFLLWSEIGDIASLVSIWTPIVAKFKAELESRGAETIGEEATNDMLVGLATVVLVNQKLFELAQTGGEVGDLKELQGWMISYWLASSCVYCYHFDRKGNSQNVRVLAYWSLYYAAGIYRCAKNLGVLKIPVGEDDSDELELMLNPNFIRAMSKIVQGLEESDIDWDKVRKVVPKF
;
A
#
# COMPACT_ATOMS: atom_id res chain seq x y z
N ASN A 1 -18.92 18.82 5.17
CA ASN A 1 -18.09 18.76 6.40
C ASN A 1 -16.60 18.79 6.03
N ALA A 2 -15.65 18.84 6.97
CA ALA A 2 -14.21 18.93 6.68
C ALA A 2 -13.66 17.68 5.96
N LEU A 3 -14.16 16.50 6.30
CA LEU A 3 -13.78 15.22 5.67
C LEU A 3 -14.17 15.17 4.19
N GLU A 4 -15.39 15.58 3.86
CA GLU A 4 -15.87 15.71 2.47
C GLU A 4 -15.02 16.69 1.66
N ALA A 5 -14.59 17.81 2.28
CA ALA A 5 -13.73 18.78 1.61
C ALA A 5 -12.35 18.19 1.30
N ILE A 6 -11.75 17.43 2.22
CA ILE A 6 -10.48 16.74 1.98
C ILE A 6 -10.64 15.65 0.92
N SER A 7 -11.68 14.84 1.03
CA SER A 7 -11.99 13.77 0.08
C SER A 7 -12.15 14.33 -1.34
N ARG A 8 -12.95 15.38 -1.51
CA ARG A 8 -13.11 16.06 -2.81
C ARG A 8 -11.78 16.59 -3.35
N ARG A 9 -10.93 17.18 -2.49
CA ARG A 9 -9.61 17.68 -2.91
C ARG A 9 -8.68 16.55 -3.33
N MET A 10 -8.69 15.41 -2.63
CA MET A 10 -7.93 14.23 -3.06
C MET A 10 -8.42 13.75 -4.43
N GLU A 11 -9.72 13.67 -4.64
CA GLU A 11 -10.28 13.27 -5.94
C GLU A 11 -9.88 14.22 -7.07
N THR A 12 -10.07 15.53 -6.89
CA THR A 12 -9.87 16.53 -7.95
C THR A 12 -8.41 16.91 -8.18
N GLU A 13 -7.62 17.03 -7.11
CA GLU A 13 -6.24 17.53 -7.18
C GLU A 13 -5.21 16.39 -7.33
N ILE A 14 -5.57 15.14 -7.03
CA ILE A 14 -4.61 14.02 -6.93
C ILE A 14 -5.05 12.85 -7.82
N PHE A 15 -6.17 12.20 -7.51
CA PHE A 15 -6.54 10.95 -8.18
C PHE A 15 -6.93 11.17 -9.63
N THR A 16 -7.80 12.16 -9.92
CA THR A 16 -8.24 12.46 -11.28
C THR A 16 -7.07 12.83 -12.20
N PRO A 17 -6.13 13.71 -11.81
CA PRO A 17 -4.94 14.00 -12.63
C PRO A 17 -4.05 12.78 -12.90
N ILE A 18 -3.79 11.93 -11.89
CA ILE A 18 -2.97 10.72 -12.07
C ILE A 18 -3.66 9.74 -13.02
N LEU A 19 -4.94 9.47 -12.80
CA LEU A 19 -5.71 8.51 -13.58
C LEU A 19 -5.88 8.93 -15.05
N ASN A 20 -5.90 10.23 -15.35
CA ASN A 20 -6.05 10.75 -16.71
C ASN A 20 -4.74 11.17 -17.37
N ALA A 21 -3.60 11.04 -16.70
CA ALA A 21 -2.30 11.36 -17.30
C ALA A 21 -2.00 10.44 -18.50
N PRO A 22 -1.31 10.93 -19.55
CA PRO A 22 -0.66 10.05 -20.51
C PRO A 22 0.22 9.04 -19.77
N VAL A 23 0.25 7.78 -20.22
CA VAL A 23 0.95 6.68 -19.53
C VAL A 23 2.43 7.01 -19.34
N GLU A 24 3.03 7.63 -20.35
CA GLU A 24 4.43 8.05 -20.37
C GLU A 24 4.73 9.14 -19.34
N GLN A 25 3.71 9.88 -18.90
CA GLN A 25 3.82 10.96 -17.91
C GLN A 25 3.29 10.54 -16.53
N LEU A 26 2.87 9.28 -16.37
CA LEU A 26 2.27 8.79 -15.12
C LEU A 26 3.24 8.96 -13.94
N LYS A 27 4.53 8.71 -14.18
CA LYS A 27 5.58 8.87 -13.17
C LYS A 27 5.69 10.30 -12.67
N GLU A 28 5.75 11.28 -13.57
CA GLU A 28 5.82 12.68 -13.19
C GLU A 28 4.51 13.17 -12.57
N ALA A 29 3.35 12.69 -13.05
CA ALA A 29 2.06 13.01 -12.47
C ALA A 29 1.96 12.53 -11.01
N PHE A 30 2.35 11.28 -10.76
CA PHE A 30 2.42 10.70 -9.41
C PHE A 30 3.38 11.49 -8.52
N ALA A 31 4.58 11.82 -9.02
CA ALA A 31 5.58 12.55 -8.26
C ALA A 31 5.14 13.98 -7.87
N ARG A 32 4.48 14.70 -8.78
CA ARG A 32 3.90 16.02 -8.47
C ARG A 32 2.78 15.92 -7.44
N ALA A 33 1.96 14.88 -7.53
CA ALA A 33 0.83 14.68 -6.65
C ALA A 33 1.25 14.24 -5.23
N PHE A 34 2.39 13.55 -5.08
CA PHE A 34 2.87 13.00 -3.82
C PHE A 34 2.89 14.02 -2.68
N GLN A 35 3.56 15.16 -2.86
CA GLN A 35 3.68 16.18 -1.79
C GLN A 35 2.30 16.70 -1.35
N ARG A 36 1.40 16.89 -2.30
CA ARG A 36 0.03 17.33 -2.01
C ARG A 36 -0.77 16.24 -1.30
N TYR A 37 -0.62 14.99 -1.73
CA TYR A 37 -1.23 13.84 -1.10
C TYR A 37 -0.77 13.68 0.35
N SER A 38 0.53 13.72 0.60
CA SER A 38 1.10 13.62 1.95
C SER A 38 0.49 14.65 2.90
N GLY A 39 0.37 15.91 2.47
CA GLY A 39 -0.25 16.96 3.28
C GLY A 39 -1.74 16.71 3.58
N LEU A 40 -2.51 16.26 2.58
CA LEU A 40 -3.93 15.93 2.77
C LEU A 40 -4.13 14.66 3.60
N TYR A 41 -3.29 13.65 3.40
CA TYR A 41 -3.30 12.39 4.14
C TYR A 41 -3.00 12.62 5.62
N ILE A 42 -1.98 13.41 5.93
CA ILE A 42 -1.65 13.80 7.32
C ILE A 42 -2.81 14.59 7.95
N SER A 43 -3.40 15.54 7.21
CA SER A 43 -4.56 16.31 7.69
C SER A 43 -5.76 15.41 7.99
N LEU A 44 -6.04 14.43 7.11
CA LEU A 44 -7.08 13.43 7.32
C LEU A 44 -6.78 12.57 8.56
N SER A 45 -5.53 12.16 8.73
CA SER A 45 -5.10 11.34 9.87
C SER A 45 -5.28 12.08 11.19
N PHE A 46 -4.94 13.36 11.25
CA PHE A 46 -5.16 14.20 12.44
C PHE A 46 -6.65 14.39 12.75
N LEU A 47 -7.49 14.61 11.74
CA LEU A 47 -8.94 14.73 11.94
C LEU A 47 -9.53 13.42 12.48
N LEU A 48 -9.17 12.28 11.90
CA LEU A 48 -9.61 10.98 12.41
C LEU A 48 -9.11 10.76 13.83
N TRP A 49 -7.85 11.11 14.11
CA TRP A 49 -7.29 10.98 15.45
C TRP A 49 -8.01 11.86 16.49
N SER A 50 -8.36 13.10 16.15
CA SER A 50 -9.07 14.01 17.06
C SER A 50 -10.47 13.53 17.44
N GLU A 51 -11.11 12.76 16.56
CA GLU A 51 -12.46 12.21 16.80
C GLU A 51 -12.42 10.88 17.57
N ILE A 52 -11.37 10.07 17.35
CA ILE A 52 -11.28 8.69 17.85
C ILE A 52 -10.61 8.62 19.22
N GLY A 53 -9.62 9.48 19.50
CA GLY A 53 -9.02 9.65 20.83
C GLY A 53 -8.11 8.51 21.34
N ASP A 54 -8.21 7.29 20.81
CA ASP A 54 -7.37 6.15 21.21
C ASP A 54 -7.06 5.16 20.06
N ILE A 55 -5.98 4.38 20.20
CA ILE A 55 -5.49 3.44 19.18
C ILE A 55 -6.46 2.26 18.96
N ALA A 56 -7.10 1.75 20.01
CA ALA A 56 -7.98 0.59 19.90
C ALA A 56 -9.23 0.92 19.06
N SER A 57 -9.78 2.10 19.27
CA SER A 57 -10.88 2.64 18.47
C SER A 57 -10.46 2.85 17.00
N LEU A 58 -9.22 3.28 16.74
CA LEU A 58 -8.70 3.41 15.37
C LEU A 58 -8.61 2.04 14.66
N VAL A 59 -8.12 1.01 15.35
CA VAL A 59 -8.11 -0.37 14.82
C VAL A 59 -9.53 -0.87 14.53
N SER A 60 -10.48 -0.58 15.42
CA SER A 60 -11.88 -1.00 15.27
C SER A 60 -12.57 -0.41 14.03
N ILE A 61 -12.16 0.80 13.61
CA ILE A 61 -12.67 1.47 12.40
C ILE A 61 -11.91 0.98 11.16
N TRP A 62 -10.60 0.77 11.30
CA TRP A 62 -9.73 0.36 10.19
C TRP A 62 -10.04 -1.04 9.66
N THR A 63 -10.23 -2.01 10.55
CA THR A 63 -10.42 -3.42 10.16
C THR A 63 -11.64 -3.64 9.26
N PRO A 64 -12.84 -3.11 9.56
CA PRO A 64 -14.00 -3.22 8.66
C PRO A 64 -13.78 -2.57 7.29
N ILE A 65 -13.07 -1.43 7.23
CA ILE A 65 -12.78 -0.73 5.97
C ILE A 65 -11.90 -1.60 5.07
N VAL A 66 -10.83 -2.15 5.63
CA VAL A 66 -9.93 -3.07 4.92
C VAL A 66 -10.68 -4.33 4.47
N ALA A 67 -11.50 -4.92 5.33
CA ALA A 67 -12.26 -6.12 5.00
C ALA A 67 -13.23 -5.87 3.85
N LYS A 68 -13.92 -4.72 3.86
CA LYS A 68 -14.79 -4.29 2.77
C LYS A 68 -13.98 -4.12 1.47
N PHE A 69 -12.84 -3.44 1.54
CA PHE A 69 -12.01 -3.24 0.36
C PHE A 69 -11.52 -4.56 -0.26
N LYS A 70 -11.06 -5.49 0.59
CA LYS A 70 -10.68 -6.83 0.16
C LYS A 70 -11.84 -7.55 -0.54
N ALA A 71 -13.03 -7.55 0.05
CA ALA A 71 -14.21 -8.21 -0.51
C ALA A 71 -14.63 -7.63 -1.89
N GLU A 72 -14.53 -6.30 -2.06
CA GLU A 72 -14.81 -5.65 -3.34
C GLU A 72 -13.79 -6.05 -4.42
N LEU A 73 -12.50 -6.10 -4.07
CA LEU A 73 -11.47 -6.59 -4.98
C LEU A 73 -11.64 -8.07 -5.34
N GLU A 74 -11.97 -8.94 -4.38
CA GLU A 74 -12.18 -10.36 -4.63
C GLU A 74 -13.43 -10.62 -5.49
N SER A 75 -14.49 -9.85 -5.30
CA SER A 75 -15.75 -10.04 -6.02
C SER A 75 -15.73 -9.47 -7.44
N ARG A 76 -15.10 -8.31 -7.65
CA ARG A 76 -15.19 -7.56 -8.92
C ARG A 76 -13.84 -7.13 -9.48
N GLY A 77 -12.76 -7.28 -8.74
CA GLY A 77 -11.42 -6.83 -9.14
C GLY A 77 -11.04 -7.31 -10.55
N ALA A 78 -11.13 -8.62 -10.81
CA ALA A 78 -10.70 -9.19 -12.08
C ALA A 78 -11.44 -8.58 -13.29
N GLU A 79 -12.75 -8.37 -13.16
CA GLU A 79 -13.57 -7.71 -14.18
C GLU A 79 -13.27 -6.20 -14.29
N THR A 80 -12.88 -5.58 -13.17
CA THR A 80 -12.74 -4.13 -13.09
C THR A 80 -11.39 -3.61 -13.56
N ILE A 81 -10.31 -4.19 -13.04
CA ILE A 81 -8.93 -3.73 -13.19
C ILE A 81 -8.03 -4.80 -13.83
N GLY A 82 -8.55 -6.01 -14.03
CA GLY A 82 -7.83 -7.17 -14.55
C GLY A 82 -7.33 -8.08 -13.42
N GLU A 83 -7.13 -9.35 -13.75
CA GLU A 83 -6.73 -10.40 -12.79
C GLU A 83 -5.38 -10.11 -12.14
N GLU A 84 -4.37 -9.75 -12.94
CA GLU A 84 -3.03 -9.42 -12.45
C GLU A 84 -3.04 -8.22 -11.49
N ALA A 85 -3.67 -7.11 -11.90
CA ALA A 85 -3.79 -5.92 -11.05
C ALA A 85 -4.58 -6.19 -9.76
N THR A 86 -5.59 -7.08 -9.82
CA THR A 86 -6.34 -7.50 -8.63
C THR A 86 -5.45 -8.27 -7.67
N ASN A 87 -4.68 -9.23 -8.18
CA ASN A 87 -3.74 -10.01 -7.38
C ASN A 87 -2.68 -9.10 -6.74
N ASP A 88 -2.10 -8.15 -7.48
CA ASP A 88 -1.14 -7.18 -6.96
C ASP A 88 -1.72 -6.36 -5.81
N MET A 89 -2.96 -5.87 -5.96
CA MET A 89 -3.65 -5.10 -4.93
C MET A 89 -3.96 -5.94 -3.69
N LEU A 90 -4.44 -7.18 -3.86
CA LEU A 90 -4.74 -8.09 -2.75
C LEU A 90 -3.48 -8.46 -1.96
N VAL A 91 -2.39 -8.76 -2.67
CA VAL A 91 -1.09 -9.06 -2.06
C VAL A 91 -0.57 -7.82 -1.33
N GLY A 92 -0.57 -6.65 -1.97
CA GLY A 92 -0.15 -5.40 -1.35
C GLY A 92 -0.95 -5.06 -0.09
N LEU A 93 -2.29 -5.22 -0.15
CA LEU A 93 -3.18 -5.01 0.99
C LEU A 93 -2.88 -5.94 2.16
N ALA A 94 -2.73 -7.24 1.90
CA ALA A 94 -2.39 -8.21 2.94
C ALA A 94 -1.08 -7.85 3.66
N THR A 95 -0.05 -7.41 2.92
CA THR A 95 1.23 -6.97 3.49
C THR A 95 1.06 -5.78 4.43
N VAL A 96 0.34 -4.75 3.98
CA VAL A 96 0.18 -3.51 4.74
C VAL A 96 -0.70 -3.73 5.98
N VAL A 97 -1.70 -4.59 5.88
CA VAL A 97 -2.51 -5.01 7.04
C VAL A 97 -1.65 -5.71 8.09
N LEU A 98 -0.80 -6.66 7.69
CA LEU A 98 0.11 -7.36 8.59
C LEU A 98 1.05 -6.38 9.32
N VAL A 99 1.69 -5.48 8.58
CA VAL A 99 2.62 -4.50 9.17
C VAL A 99 1.89 -3.55 10.12
N ASN A 100 0.73 -3.03 9.73
CA ASN A 100 -0.07 -2.16 10.60
C ASN A 100 -0.50 -2.87 11.88
N GLN A 101 -0.95 -4.13 11.80
CA GLN A 101 -1.31 -4.92 12.98
C GLN A 101 -0.13 -5.03 13.95
N LYS A 102 1.08 -5.34 13.45
CA LYS A 102 2.28 -5.40 14.30
C LYS A 102 2.69 -4.06 14.88
N LEU A 103 2.55 -2.97 14.12
CA LEU A 103 2.76 -1.62 14.66
C LEU A 103 1.76 -1.29 15.78
N PHE A 104 0.49 -1.66 15.64
CA PHE A 104 -0.51 -1.46 16.69
C PHE A 104 -0.24 -2.30 17.94
N GLU A 105 0.14 -3.58 17.78
CA GLU A 105 0.54 -4.43 18.91
C GLU A 105 1.73 -3.84 19.68
N LEU A 106 2.74 -3.33 18.96
CA LEU A 106 3.91 -2.67 19.57
C LEU A 106 3.51 -1.40 20.31
N ALA A 107 2.66 -0.56 19.70
CA ALA A 107 2.18 0.66 20.33
C ALA A 107 1.37 0.37 21.61
N GLN A 108 0.56 -0.68 21.63
CA GLN A 108 -0.22 -1.10 22.80
C GLN A 108 0.66 -1.65 23.93
N THR A 109 1.78 -2.30 23.59
CA THR A 109 2.71 -2.89 24.56
C THR A 109 3.80 -1.93 25.01
N GLY A 110 3.82 -0.69 24.49
CA GLY A 110 4.85 0.31 24.80
C GLY A 110 6.22 -0.03 24.19
N GLY A 111 6.25 -0.84 23.13
CA GLY A 111 7.48 -1.19 22.43
C GLY A 111 8.08 0.01 21.70
N GLU A 112 9.41 0.11 21.71
CA GLU A 112 10.12 1.10 20.91
C GLU A 112 10.35 0.58 19.50
N VAL A 113 10.16 1.45 18.51
CA VAL A 113 10.54 1.21 17.13
C VAL A 113 11.55 2.29 16.75
N GLY A 114 12.54 1.93 15.93
CA GLY A 114 13.51 2.87 15.38
C GLY A 114 12.89 3.96 14.51
N ASP A 115 13.73 4.70 13.78
CA ASP A 115 13.26 5.78 12.91
C ASP A 115 12.25 5.27 11.86
N LEU A 116 11.00 5.70 12.00
CA LEU A 116 9.88 5.32 11.13
C LEU A 116 9.84 6.14 9.83
N LYS A 117 10.73 7.11 9.61
CA LYS A 117 10.66 8.03 8.48
C LYS A 117 10.62 7.32 7.12
N GLU A 118 11.48 6.32 6.94
CA GLU A 118 11.49 5.54 5.69
C GLU A 118 10.19 4.74 5.54
N LEU A 119 9.74 4.07 6.61
CA LEU A 119 8.49 3.31 6.63
C LEU A 119 7.29 4.20 6.27
N GLN A 120 7.23 5.41 6.81
CA GLN A 120 6.18 6.39 6.52
C GLN A 120 6.18 6.80 5.04
N GLY A 121 7.35 7.04 4.44
CA GLY A 121 7.46 7.34 3.02
C GLY A 121 6.91 6.20 2.14
N TRP A 122 7.24 4.96 2.47
CA TRP A 122 6.70 3.78 1.80
C TRP A 122 5.19 3.64 1.99
N MET A 123 4.68 3.83 3.20
CA MET A 123 3.25 3.79 3.54
C MET A 123 2.45 4.83 2.75
N ILE A 124 2.89 6.09 2.72
CA ILE A 124 2.20 7.14 1.98
C ILE A 124 2.19 6.83 0.47
N SER A 125 3.30 6.34 -0.08
CA SER A 125 3.40 5.96 -1.49
C SER A 125 2.44 4.82 -1.84
N TYR A 126 2.35 3.80 -0.98
CA TYR A 126 1.38 2.72 -1.09
C TYR A 126 -0.05 3.23 -1.09
N TRP A 127 -0.41 4.09 -0.12
CA TRP A 127 -1.76 4.62 0.01
C TRP A 127 -2.14 5.50 -1.18
N LEU A 128 -1.22 6.29 -1.72
CA LEU A 128 -1.46 7.06 -2.94
C LEU A 128 -1.77 6.17 -4.14
N ALA A 129 -0.91 5.18 -4.40
CA ALA A 129 -1.08 4.26 -5.54
C ALA A 129 -2.37 3.45 -5.42
N SER A 130 -2.60 2.84 -4.25
CA SER A 130 -3.79 2.02 -3.99
C SER A 130 -5.09 2.84 -4.03
N SER A 131 -5.09 4.07 -3.52
CA SER A 131 -6.27 4.95 -3.57
C SER A 131 -6.65 5.32 -5.01
N CYS A 132 -5.68 5.49 -5.90
CA CYS A 132 -5.96 5.73 -7.32
C CYS A 132 -6.64 4.51 -7.97
N VAL A 133 -6.12 3.31 -7.70
CA VAL A 133 -6.73 2.05 -8.19
C VAL A 133 -8.14 1.88 -7.64
N TYR A 134 -8.34 2.19 -6.36
CA TYR A 134 -9.65 2.15 -5.72
C TYR A 134 -10.63 3.14 -6.36
N CYS A 135 -10.23 4.40 -6.54
CA CYS A 135 -11.06 5.41 -7.20
C CYS A 135 -11.49 4.95 -8.60
N TYR A 136 -10.57 4.38 -9.38
CA TYR A 136 -10.93 3.79 -10.67
C TYR A 136 -11.88 2.59 -10.56
N HIS A 137 -11.69 1.71 -9.57
CA HIS A 137 -12.54 0.52 -9.37
C HIS A 137 -14.02 0.87 -9.20
N PHE A 138 -14.33 1.99 -8.51
CA PHE A 138 -15.71 2.45 -8.31
C PHE A 138 -16.24 3.31 -9.46
N ASP A 139 -15.47 4.29 -9.92
CA ASP A 139 -15.99 5.30 -10.86
C ASP A 139 -15.75 4.95 -12.33
N ARG A 140 -14.82 4.03 -12.59
CA ARG A 140 -14.35 3.59 -13.93
C ARG A 140 -13.88 4.74 -14.83
N LYS A 141 -13.49 5.87 -14.22
CA LYS A 141 -12.99 7.05 -14.93
C LYS A 141 -11.47 7.08 -14.91
N GLY A 142 -10.88 7.24 -16.09
CA GLY A 142 -9.43 7.34 -16.28
C GLY A 142 -8.89 6.28 -17.21
N ASN A 143 -7.56 6.23 -17.30
CA ASN A 143 -6.83 5.30 -18.14
C ASN A 143 -6.60 3.97 -17.41
N SER A 144 -7.20 2.89 -17.92
CA SER A 144 -7.06 1.55 -17.37
C SER A 144 -5.61 1.03 -17.38
N GLN A 145 -4.78 1.51 -18.30
CA GLN A 145 -3.35 1.18 -18.32
C GLN A 145 -2.63 1.81 -17.13
N ASN A 146 -2.95 3.05 -16.76
CA ASN A 146 -2.41 3.69 -15.56
C ASN A 146 -2.79 2.89 -14.31
N VAL A 147 -4.02 2.38 -14.25
CA VAL A 147 -4.51 1.59 -13.12
C VAL A 147 -3.69 0.32 -12.91
N ARG A 148 -3.36 -0.40 -13.99
CA ARG A 148 -2.49 -1.59 -13.90
C ARG A 148 -1.09 -1.24 -13.40
N VAL A 149 -0.51 -0.15 -13.89
CA VAL A 149 0.81 0.31 -13.43
C VAL A 149 0.77 0.73 -11.96
N LEU A 150 -0.30 1.40 -11.52
CA LEU A 150 -0.48 1.83 -10.14
C LEU A 150 -0.73 0.64 -9.19
N ALA A 151 -1.44 -0.39 -9.65
CA ALA A 151 -1.59 -1.64 -8.89
C ALA A 151 -0.23 -2.31 -8.65
N TYR A 152 0.58 -2.44 -9.70
CA TYR A 152 1.96 -2.93 -9.58
C TYR A 152 2.82 -2.05 -8.65
N TRP A 153 2.73 -0.72 -8.75
CA TRP A 153 3.43 0.19 -7.84
C TRP A 153 2.96 0.02 -6.39
N SER A 154 1.67 -0.20 -6.15
CA SER A 154 1.18 -0.47 -4.80
C SER A 154 1.80 -1.75 -4.22
N LEU A 155 1.93 -2.82 -5.02
CA LEU A 155 2.64 -4.03 -4.60
C LEU A 155 4.12 -3.75 -4.30
N TYR A 156 4.79 -3.00 -5.18
CA TYR A 156 6.19 -2.60 -4.98
C TYR A 156 6.38 -1.81 -3.67
N TYR A 157 5.51 -0.84 -3.40
CA TYR A 157 5.55 -0.06 -2.17
C TYR A 157 5.26 -0.94 -0.95
N ALA A 158 4.31 -1.87 -1.03
CA ALA A 158 4.03 -2.85 0.02
C ALA A 158 5.26 -3.72 0.35
N ALA A 159 6.02 -4.14 -0.65
CA ALA A 159 7.28 -4.84 -0.41
C ALA A 159 8.34 -3.97 0.29
N GLY A 160 8.40 -2.67 -0.05
CA GLY A 160 9.21 -1.67 0.66
C GLY A 160 8.81 -1.52 2.13
N ILE A 161 7.51 -1.45 2.40
CA ILE A 161 6.92 -1.42 3.76
C ILE A 161 7.35 -2.66 4.54
N TYR A 162 7.17 -3.85 3.97
CA TYR A 162 7.55 -5.12 4.60
C TYR A 162 9.05 -5.15 4.95
N ARG A 163 9.92 -4.80 4.00
CA ARG A 163 11.38 -4.78 4.21
C ARG A 163 11.75 -3.81 5.33
N CYS A 164 11.18 -2.61 5.32
CA CYS A 164 11.47 -1.59 6.32
C CYS A 164 10.97 -2.05 7.71
N ALA A 165 9.75 -2.61 7.80
CA ALA A 165 9.20 -3.15 9.03
C ALA A 165 10.04 -4.32 9.60
N LYS A 166 10.55 -5.21 8.73
CA LYS A 166 11.49 -6.26 9.12
C LYS A 166 12.78 -5.67 9.69
N ASN A 167 13.39 -4.70 9.01
CA ASN A 167 14.64 -4.08 9.45
C ASN A 167 14.49 -3.30 10.77
N LEU A 168 13.31 -2.74 11.01
CA LEU A 168 12.97 -2.06 12.26
C LEU A 168 12.62 -3.02 13.41
N GLY A 169 12.63 -4.34 13.17
CA GLY A 169 12.25 -5.35 14.16
C GLY A 169 10.74 -5.42 14.45
N VAL A 170 9.92 -4.74 13.66
CA VAL A 170 8.45 -4.76 13.78
C VAL A 170 7.91 -6.13 13.41
N LEU A 171 8.44 -6.71 12.33
CA LEU A 171 8.17 -8.08 11.94
C LEU A 171 9.27 -8.98 12.49
N LYS A 172 8.95 -9.74 13.55
CA LYS A 172 9.81 -10.82 14.03
C LYS A 172 9.63 -12.00 13.09
N ILE A 173 10.64 -12.27 12.26
CA ILE A 173 10.73 -13.56 11.58
C ILE A 173 11.36 -14.52 12.59
N PRO A 174 10.72 -15.65 12.92
CA PRO A 174 11.35 -16.67 13.75
C PRO A 174 12.68 -17.08 13.10
N VAL A 175 13.78 -16.90 13.82
CA VAL A 175 15.09 -17.44 13.42
C VAL A 175 15.14 -18.85 14.00
N GLY A 176 14.54 -19.81 13.30
CA GLY A 176 14.50 -21.22 13.71
C GLY A 176 13.66 -22.05 12.76
N GLU A 177 14.27 -23.14 12.26
CA GLU A 177 13.68 -24.15 11.39
C GLU A 177 12.44 -24.79 12.05
N ASP A 178 11.23 -24.45 11.56
CA ASP A 178 9.96 -25.24 11.55
C ASP A 178 8.70 -24.35 11.50
N ASP A 179 8.81 -23.03 11.71
CA ASP A 179 7.66 -22.10 11.68
C ASP A 179 7.53 -21.30 10.37
N SER A 180 8.36 -21.60 9.35
CA SER A 180 8.20 -21.01 8.00
C SER A 180 6.81 -21.30 7.45
N ASP A 181 6.27 -22.48 7.77
CA ASP A 181 5.03 -22.99 7.23
C ASP A 181 3.82 -22.18 7.71
N GLU A 182 3.81 -21.61 8.92
CA GLU A 182 2.60 -20.93 9.44
C GLU A 182 2.43 -19.51 8.86
N LEU A 183 3.54 -18.77 8.67
CA LEU A 183 3.52 -17.51 7.92
C LEU A 183 3.36 -17.76 6.41
N GLU A 184 3.91 -18.87 5.90
CA GLU A 184 3.70 -19.33 4.52
C GLU A 184 2.28 -19.92 4.27
N LEU A 185 1.55 -20.31 5.33
CA LEU A 185 0.16 -20.77 5.24
C LEU A 185 -0.82 -19.60 5.31
N MET A 186 -0.47 -18.51 6.00
CA MET A 186 -1.31 -17.30 6.09
C MET A 186 -1.18 -16.38 4.86
N LEU A 187 -0.09 -16.51 4.12
CA LEU A 187 0.19 -15.71 2.94
C LEU A 187 -0.12 -16.53 1.69
N ASN A 188 -0.92 -15.97 0.77
CA ASN A 188 -1.26 -16.62 -0.50
C ASN A 188 0.01 -17.19 -1.18
N PRO A 189 0.03 -18.41 -1.75
CA PRO A 189 1.19 -18.94 -2.47
C PRO A 189 1.74 -17.99 -3.55
N ASN A 190 0.88 -17.14 -4.13
CA ASN A 190 1.28 -16.05 -5.03
C ASN A 190 1.92 -14.87 -4.29
N PHE A 191 1.45 -14.54 -3.08
CA PHE A 191 2.08 -13.59 -2.16
C PHE A 191 3.48 -14.07 -1.78
N ILE A 192 3.63 -15.34 -1.39
CA ILE A 192 4.92 -15.91 -1.00
C ILE A 192 5.81 -16.03 -2.22
N ARG A 193 5.31 -16.41 -3.39
CA ARG A 193 6.12 -16.44 -4.61
C ARG A 193 6.55 -15.03 -5.03
N ALA A 194 5.69 -14.03 -4.91
CA ALA A 194 6.03 -12.63 -5.19
C ALA A 194 7.03 -12.09 -4.16
N MET A 195 6.81 -12.37 -2.87
CA MET A 195 7.65 -11.91 -1.78
C MET A 195 8.95 -12.69 -1.65
N SER A 196 9.01 -14.01 -1.87
CA SER A 196 10.22 -14.83 -1.97
C SER A 196 11.12 -14.30 -3.09
N LYS A 197 10.56 -14.00 -4.27
CA LYS A 197 11.31 -13.34 -5.36
C LYS A 197 11.86 -11.95 -4.98
N ILE A 198 11.18 -11.22 -4.09
CA ILE A 198 11.57 -9.86 -3.68
C ILE A 198 12.47 -9.86 -2.41
N VAL A 199 12.32 -10.84 -1.52
CA VAL A 199 12.89 -10.92 -0.17
C VAL A 199 14.08 -11.86 -0.09
N GLN A 200 14.17 -12.90 -0.94
CA GLN A 200 15.25 -13.90 -0.88
C GLN A 200 16.49 -13.55 -1.70
N GLY A 201 16.51 -12.44 -2.47
CA GLY A 201 17.72 -12.01 -3.19
C GLY A 201 18.32 -13.08 -4.12
N LEU A 202 17.52 -14.04 -4.59
CA LEU A 202 17.99 -15.11 -5.45
C LEU A 202 18.02 -14.63 -6.91
N GLU A 203 19.26 -14.34 -7.29
CA GLU A 203 19.88 -13.93 -8.56
C GLU A 203 19.48 -12.55 -9.11
N GLU A 204 20.34 -11.57 -8.75
CA GLU A 204 20.47 -10.21 -9.29
C GLU A 204 20.54 -10.10 -10.83
N SER A 205 20.59 -11.21 -11.59
CA SER A 205 20.82 -11.21 -13.04
C SER A 205 19.55 -11.12 -13.89
N ASP A 206 18.37 -11.42 -13.36
CA ASP A 206 17.16 -11.58 -14.21
C ASP A 206 16.06 -10.53 -13.98
N ILE A 207 16.15 -9.73 -12.93
CA ILE A 207 15.32 -8.52 -12.77
C ILE A 207 16.21 -7.32 -13.01
N ASP A 208 15.98 -6.67 -14.14
CA ASP A 208 16.55 -5.37 -14.48
C ASP A 208 16.00 -4.31 -13.50
N TRP A 209 16.61 -4.24 -12.32
CA TRP A 209 16.29 -3.25 -11.29
C TRP A 209 16.53 -1.83 -11.80
N ASP A 210 17.34 -1.65 -12.83
CA ASP A 210 17.47 -0.37 -13.54
C ASP A 210 16.20 -0.04 -14.34
N LYS A 211 15.51 -1.01 -14.95
CA LYS A 211 14.16 -0.81 -15.52
C LYS A 211 13.10 -0.50 -14.46
N VAL A 212 13.09 -1.21 -13.33
CA VAL A 212 12.12 -0.95 -12.23
C VAL A 212 12.39 0.41 -11.57
N ARG A 213 13.66 0.76 -11.31
CA ARG A 213 14.07 2.09 -10.80
C ARG A 213 13.78 3.22 -11.80
N LYS A 214 13.80 2.94 -13.10
CA LYS A 214 13.46 3.93 -14.14
C LYS A 214 11.97 4.27 -14.16
N VAL A 215 11.07 3.36 -13.78
CA VAL A 215 9.61 3.61 -13.82
C VAL A 215 8.99 3.96 -12.48
N VAL A 216 9.53 3.50 -11.34
CA VAL A 216 8.93 3.81 -10.02
C VAL A 216 9.45 5.15 -9.48
N PRO A 217 8.58 6.09 -9.06
CA PRO A 217 8.98 7.29 -8.34
C PRO A 217 9.63 6.97 -6.99
N LYS A 218 10.75 7.66 -6.67
CA LYS A 218 11.41 7.62 -5.35
C LYS A 218 11.20 8.97 -4.65
N PHE A 219 10.90 8.95 -3.36
CA PHE A 219 10.65 10.14 -2.53
C PHE A 219 11.47 10.08 -1.25
#